data_AF-A0AAW8W011-F1
#
_entry.id   AF-A0AAW8W011-F1
#
_cell.length_a   1.000
_cell.length_b   1.000
_cell.length_c   1.000
_cell.angle_alpha   90.00
_cell.angle_beta   90.00
_cell.angle_gamma   90.00
#
_symmetry.space_group_name_H-M   'P 1'
#
loop_
_entity.id
_entity.type
_entity.pdbx_description
1 polymer ?
#
loop_
_entity_poly.entity_id
_entity_poly.type
_entity_poly.pdbx_seq_one_letter_code
_entity_poly.pdbx_strand_id
1 'polypeptide(L)'
;MHWAIKAGIGVLVSAGSFTAIVSQPTHASAATYRRTAATKVASKPYYTTSNTGKTYTFSGSLKKTKMHANHALKSYHNSTWTRTKQAYVYKGNRKVRYYYVKSAKNGATGWVASSYLKAGKDYQAKTAKKTTASAYDKVASHTGKIYQISGTNNYVKLKAKTSLNANLVYTRTKTRVIYKRGRAYTYNYVTAGSTLGWVVSGDIVSESSIGKTKVTSKANGLTSYATSGNVLSPYRSQDFSTVNSSGYTMGKITYTYDSDYSTTNSFQTAVHTLPLTKSTNDAYSKYHFKTAVYLPIDYPGFSRKSILGNPQSAAFSKDDHYLYVMYNDNQQASDENQTGWVIRYDWTKLNQLLNASGSSLSMIRRATNRYYRGTTTALDRQVLACMKVGPQFKAGHVQSLALNPKTNQLWFIKAYKNSTTATVQRLSMSTLKPNASVNFTLKSTVHMGSVLSFDNSGNAYFWTQTKSAWPTAPVNSVKFYKGTLGVNRVHFSLVKQGLSKAPGQVLQSMSYNSNNGRLYLVSDESIFSVPANKLGKLSTADVSRSNFSGKREFEGLVWQHTSNTGYLLTNKGPELMKVVAN
;
A
#
# COMPACT_ATOMS: atom_id res chain seq x y z
N MET A 1 -27.59 -16.85 -44.52
CA MET A 1 -28.57 -16.72 -45.62
C MET A 1 -27.77 -16.60 -46.91
N HIS A 2 -28.05 -17.52 -47.84
CA HIS A 2 -27.55 -17.59 -49.22
C HIS A 2 -27.77 -16.24 -49.95
N TRP A 3 -27.05 -15.89 -51.02
CA TRP A 3 -27.37 -16.19 -52.43
C TRP A 3 -26.17 -15.65 -53.25
N ALA A 4 -25.47 -16.43 -54.07
CA ALA A 4 -25.80 -16.92 -55.41
C ALA A 4 -25.62 -15.87 -56.55
N ILE A 5 -24.49 -16.03 -57.27
CA ILE A 5 -24.26 -16.02 -58.73
C ILE A 5 -25.28 -15.27 -59.61
N LYS A 6 -24.79 -14.39 -60.50
CA LYS A 6 -25.24 -14.34 -61.90
C LYS A 6 -24.08 -14.08 -62.86
N ALA A 7 -23.89 -15.05 -63.76
CA ALA A 7 -23.09 -14.97 -64.96
C ALA A 7 -23.82 -14.13 -66.02
N GLY A 8 -23.06 -13.41 -66.85
CA GLY A 8 -23.53 -12.78 -68.08
C GLY A 8 -22.58 -13.15 -69.20
N ILE A 9 -22.99 -14.15 -69.98
CA ILE A 9 -22.38 -14.52 -71.27
C ILE A 9 -23.00 -13.61 -72.32
N GLY A 10 -22.17 -12.82 -72.99
CA GLY A 10 -22.52 -12.07 -74.20
C GLY A 10 -21.53 -12.43 -75.28
N VAL A 11 -21.91 -13.41 -76.11
CA VAL A 11 -21.22 -13.81 -77.33
C VAL A 11 -21.67 -12.87 -78.44
N LEU A 12 -20.72 -12.23 -79.13
CA LEU A 12 -20.94 -11.64 -80.44
C LEU A 12 -19.82 -12.14 -81.35
N VAL A 13 -20.23 -13.00 -82.27
CA VAL A 13 -19.45 -13.57 -83.36
C VAL A 13 -19.54 -12.60 -84.53
N SER A 14 -18.40 -12.16 -85.04
CA SER A 14 -18.27 -11.76 -86.44
C SER A 14 -17.01 -12.40 -87.01
N ALA A 15 -17.23 -13.20 -88.05
CA ALA A 15 -16.24 -14.00 -88.73
C ALA A 15 -15.45 -13.16 -89.75
N GLY A 16 -14.14 -13.37 -89.77
CA GLY A 16 -13.22 -12.85 -90.77
C GLY A 16 -11.98 -13.75 -90.83
N SER A 17 -12.04 -14.77 -91.68
CA SER A 17 -10.95 -15.65 -92.13
C SER A 17 -9.88 -14.79 -92.85
N PHE A 18 -8.55 -14.97 -92.82
CA PHE A 18 -7.69 -16.15 -92.91
C PHE A 18 -6.25 -15.74 -92.52
N THR A 19 -5.55 -16.59 -91.76
CA THR A 19 -4.18 -17.13 -91.99
C THR A 19 -3.58 -17.58 -90.65
N ALA A 20 -3.43 -18.89 -90.53
CA ALA A 20 -2.79 -19.53 -89.39
C ALA A 20 -1.27 -19.26 -89.42
N ILE A 21 -0.79 -18.38 -88.54
CA ILE A 21 0.58 -18.46 -88.05
C ILE A 21 0.53 -19.32 -86.80
N VAL A 22 0.99 -20.56 -86.93
CA VAL A 22 1.34 -21.41 -85.79
C VAL A 22 2.49 -20.73 -85.07
N SER A 23 2.18 -19.87 -84.11
CA SER A 23 3.16 -19.41 -83.13
C SER A 23 3.36 -20.55 -82.13
N GLN A 24 4.49 -21.24 -82.29
CA GLN A 24 4.98 -22.15 -81.27
C GLN A 24 4.95 -21.46 -79.90
N PRO A 25 4.54 -22.14 -78.81
CA PRO A 25 4.74 -21.60 -77.48
C PRO A 25 6.24 -21.38 -77.29
N THR A 26 6.65 -20.11 -77.19
CA THR A 26 8.00 -19.79 -76.78
C THR A 26 8.20 -20.34 -75.38
N HIS A 27 8.98 -21.42 -75.28
CA HIS A 27 9.44 -21.95 -74.01
C HIS A 27 10.21 -20.85 -73.28
N ALA A 28 9.54 -20.15 -72.35
CA ALA A 28 10.21 -19.26 -71.43
C ALA A 28 11.23 -20.07 -70.63
N SER A 29 12.51 -19.90 -70.97
CA SER A 29 13.65 -20.48 -70.27
C SER A 29 13.48 -20.26 -68.77
N ALA A 30 13.37 -21.35 -68.00
CA ALA A 30 13.32 -21.29 -66.55
C ALA A 30 14.49 -20.43 -66.05
N ALA A 31 14.18 -19.29 -65.43
CA ALA A 31 15.18 -18.28 -65.09
C ALA A 31 16.31 -18.91 -64.26
N THR A 32 17.46 -19.13 -64.92
CA THR A 32 18.60 -19.80 -64.29
C THR A 32 19.38 -18.78 -63.48
N TYR A 33 19.47 -18.99 -62.16
CA TYR A 33 20.27 -18.14 -61.28
C TYR A 33 21.74 -18.55 -61.35
N ARG A 34 22.66 -17.58 -61.25
CA ARG A 34 24.08 -17.83 -60.97
C ARG A 34 24.49 -17.15 -59.66
N ARG A 35 25.45 -17.70 -58.92
CA ARG A 35 25.95 -17.11 -57.68
C ARG A 35 27.48 -17.09 -57.59
N THR A 36 28.03 -16.17 -56.80
CA THR A 36 29.44 -16.22 -56.39
C THR A 36 29.66 -17.28 -55.32
N ALA A 37 30.91 -17.70 -55.11
CA ALA A 37 31.29 -18.46 -53.93
C ALA A 37 30.87 -17.71 -52.64
N ALA A 38 30.47 -18.47 -51.62
CA ALA A 38 30.11 -17.93 -50.33
C ALA A 38 31.37 -17.52 -49.55
N THR A 39 31.48 -16.25 -49.19
CA THR A 39 32.59 -15.76 -48.37
C THR A 39 32.18 -15.69 -46.91
N LYS A 40 33.04 -16.19 -46.02
CA LYS A 40 32.87 -16.03 -44.57
C LYS A 40 33.06 -14.56 -44.22
N VAL A 41 32.20 -14.03 -43.36
CA VAL A 41 32.27 -12.63 -42.91
C VAL A 41 32.13 -12.58 -41.40
N ALA A 42 32.57 -11.47 -40.81
CA ALA A 42 32.38 -11.21 -39.39
C ALA A 42 30.90 -11.34 -39.00
N SER A 43 30.65 -12.04 -37.89
CA SER A 43 29.32 -12.23 -37.33
C SER A 43 28.70 -10.88 -36.98
N LYS A 44 27.54 -10.58 -37.57
CA LYS A 44 26.81 -9.34 -37.29
C LYS A 44 25.32 -9.60 -37.09
N PRO A 45 24.69 -8.97 -36.07
CA PRO A 45 23.26 -9.12 -35.82
C PRO A 45 22.44 -8.25 -36.79
N TYR A 46 21.35 -8.81 -37.27
CA TYR A 46 20.34 -8.16 -38.09
C TYR A 46 18.94 -8.46 -37.57
N TYR A 47 17.97 -7.65 -37.97
CA TYR A 47 16.54 -7.90 -37.80
C TYR A 47 15.79 -7.64 -39.11
N THR A 48 14.54 -8.09 -39.20
CA THR A 48 13.70 -7.92 -40.38
C THR A 48 12.37 -7.29 -40.02
N THR A 49 11.87 -6.42 -40.89
CA THR A 49 10.49 -5.91 -40.88
C THR A 49 9.74 -6.28 -42.16
N SER A 50 10.34 -7.14 -42.99
CA SER A 50 9.77 -7.51 -44.29
C SER A 50 8.61 -8.50 -44.12
N ASN A 51 7.48 -8.20 -44.73
CA ASN A 51 6.31 -9.09 -44.78
C ASN A 51 6.37 -10.10 -45.93
N THR A 52 7.17 -9.81 -46.95
CA THR A 52 7.23 -10.58 -48.21
C THR A 52 8.53 -11.36 -48.37
N GLY A 53 9.59 -10.96 -47.67
CA GLY A 53 10.89 -11.57 -47.77
C GLY A 53 10.92 -13.03 -47.28
N LYS A 54 11.81 -13.82 -47.87
CA LYS A 54 12.04 -15.22 -47.53
C LYS A 54 13.54 -15.49 -47.38
N THR A 55 13.86 -16.51 -46.61
CA THR A 55 15.17 -17.18 -46.67
C THR A 55 15.11 -18.30 -47.70
N TYR A 56 16.28 -18.68 -48.23
CA TYR A 56 16.44 -19.72 -49.23
C TYR A 56 17.57 -20.68 -48.86
N THR A 57 17.41 -21.96 -49.20
CA THR A 57 18.54 -22.87 -49.37
C THR A 57 19.05 -22.78 -50.81
N PHE A 58 20.36 -22.80 -50.96
CA PHE A 58 21.03 -22.76 -52.26
C PHE A 58 21.54 -24.15 -52.59
N SER A 59 21.19 -24.65 -53.77
CA SER A 59 21.67 -25.94 -54.30
C SER A 59 22.19 -25.77 -55.74
N GLY A 60 22.72 -26.83 -56.33
CA GLY A 60 23.35 -26.81 -57.65
C GLY A 60 24.69 -26.07 -57.70
N SER A 61 25.26 -25.97 -58.90
CA SER A 61 26.55 -25.32 -59.15
C SER A 61 26.46 -23.79 -59.08
N LEU A 62 27.62 -23.12 -59.04
CA LEU A 62 27.68 -21.66 -59.05
C LEU A 62 27.05 -21.05 -60.32
N LYS A 63 27.21 -21.69 -61.48
CA LYS A 63 26.64 -21.24 -62.76
C LYS A 63 25.16 -21.59 -62.95
N LYS A 64 24.67 -22.66 -62.28
CA LYS A 64 23.28 -23.14 -62.32
C LYS A 64 22.71 -23.31 -60.90
N THR A 65 22.59 -22.19 -60.19
CA THR A 65 22.07 -22.16 -58.82
C THR A 65 20.56 -22.34 -58.78
N LYS A 66 20.10 -23.23 -57.91
CA LYS A 66 18.68 -23.35 -57.54
C LYS A 66 18.46 -22.73 -56.17
N MET A 67 17.35 -22.00 -56.02
CA MET A 67 16.97 -21.35 -54.78
C MET A 67 15.64 -21.92 -54.30
N HIS A 68 15.64 -22.58 -53.14
CA HIS A 68 14.43 -23.12 -52.54
C HIS A 68 14.07 -22.30 -51.30
N ALA A 69 12.91 -21.65 -51.31
CA ALA A 69 12.48 -20.87 -50.16
C ALA A 69 12.20 -21.78 -48.96
N ASN A 70 12.74 -21.46 -47.78
CA ASN A 70 12.60 -22.32 -46.59
C ASN A 70 11.93 -21.63 -45.38
N HIS A 71 12.11 -20.32 -45.16
CA HIS A 71 11.37 -19.60 -44.10
C HIS A 71 10.89 -18.21 -44.54
N ALA A 72 9.63 -17.90 -44.23
CA ALA A 72 9.05 -16.57 -44.42
C ALA A 72 9.49 -15.61 -43.30
N LEU A 73 10.05 -14.44 -43.66
CA LEU A 73 10.60 -13.50 -42.69
C LEU A 73 9.54 -12.89 -41.76
N LYS A 74 8.27 -12.82 -42.19
CA LYS A 74 7.15 -12.34 -41.36
C LYS A 74 7.00 -13.10 -40.05
N SER A 75 7.34 -14.39 -40.02
CA SER A 75 7.28 -15.23 -38.82
C SER A 75 8.42 -14.98 -37.82
N TYR A 76 9.34 -14.07 -38.16
CA TYR A 76 10.58 -13.77 -37.44
C TYR A 76 10.79 -12.26 -37.22
N HIS A 77 9.72 -11.46 -37.25
CA HIS A 77 9.75 -10.03 -36.88
C HIS A 77 10.16 -9.76 -35.43
N ASN A 78 10.30 -10.80 -34.62
CA ASN A 78 10.72 -10.74 -33.24
C ASN A 78 11.99 -11.57 -33.00
N SER A 79 12.98 -11.52 -33.89
CA SER A 79 14.20 -12.32 -33.74
C SER A 79 15.42 -11.65 -34.35
N THR A 80 16.56 -11.73 -33.65
CA THR A 80 17.87 -11.47 -34.23
C THR A 80 18.26 -12.57 -35.22
N TRP A 81 18.71 -12.16 -36.40
CA TRP A 81 19.39 -12.96 -37.40
C TRP A 81 20.89 -12.66 -37.38
N THR A 82 21.71 -13.65 -37.03
CA THR A 82 23.17 -13.50 -37.05
C THR A 82 23.69 -13.89 -38.43
N ARG A 83 24.25 -12.92 -39.17
CA ARG A 83 24.92 -13.14 -40.45
C ARG A 83 26.30 -13.75 -40.23
N THR A 84 26.67 -14.78 -40.99
CA THR A 84 28.02 -15.38 -40.96
C THR A 84 28.70 -15.52 -42.32
N LYS A 85 27.93 -15.47 -43.43
CA LYS A 85 28.47 -15.51 -44.81
C LYS A 85 27.73 -14.53 -45.72
N GLN A 86 28.34 -14.21 -46.86
CA GLN A 86 27.69 -13.46 -47.94
C GLN A 86 28.00 -14.05 -49.32
N ALA A 87 27.11 -13.81 -50.29
CA ALA A 87 27.29 -14.15 -51.70
C ALA A 87 26.48 -13.18 -52.57
N TYR A 88 26.82 -13.06 -53.85
CA TYR A 88 25.97 -12.39 -54.83
C TYR A 88 25.23 -13.42 -55.67
N VAL A 89 23.93 -13.19 -55.88
CA VAL A 89 23.09 -13.97 -56.80
C VAL A 89 22.70 -13.07 -57.96
N TYR A 90 22.77 -13.61 -59.18
CA TYR A 90 22.40 -12.93 -60.40
C TYR A 90 21.21 -13.63 -61.04
N LYS A 91 20.22 -12.85 -61.47
CA LYS A 91 19.12 -13.27 -62.35
C LYS A 91 19.23 -12.42 -63.62
N GLY A 92 19.79 -12.98 -64.69
CA GLY A 92 20.28 -12.18 -65.82
C GLY A 92 21.31 -11.14 -65.36
N ASN A 93 21.10 -9.87 -65.71
CA ASN A 93 22.01 -8.76 -65.35
C ASN A 93 21.80 -8.22 -63.92
N ARG A 94 20.71 -8.63 -63.24
CA ARG A 94 20.39 -8.12 -61.90
C ARG A 94 21.23 -8.84 -60.83
N LYS A 95 22.13 -8.10 -60.18
CA LYS A 95 22.97 -8.55 -59.06
C LYS A 95 22.31 -8.22 -57.71
N VAL A 96 22.12 -9.23 -56.85
CA VAL A 96 21.57 -9.05 -55.49
C VAL A 96 22.50 -9.68 -54.46
N ARG A 97 22.80 -8.95 -53.39
CA ARG A 97 23.60 -9.45 -52.27
C ARG A 97 22.73 -10.29 -51.33
N TYR A 98 23.20 -11.49 -51.01
CA TYR A 98 22.56 -12.41 -50.06
C TYR A 98 23.46 -12.63 -48.85
N TYR A 99 22.83 -12.72 -47.67
CA TYR A 99 23.47 -13.06 -46.41
C TYR A 99 23.01 -14.43 -45.93
N TYR A 100 23.94 -15.27 -45.53
CA TYR A 100 23.63 -16.49 -44.80
C TYR A 100 23.45 -16.14 -43.32
N VAL A 101 22.27 -16.42 -42.78
CA VAL A 101 21.85 -16.01 -41.45
C VAL A 101 21.35 -17.18 -40.60
N LYS A 102 21.45 -17.03 -39.27
CA LYS A 102 20.86 -17.94 -38.26
C LYS A 102 19.96 -17.15 -37.30
N SER A 103 18.72 -17.59 -37.12
CA SER A 103 17.75 -16.96 -36.21
C SER A 103 18.01 -17.38 -34.76
N ALA A 104 17.93 -16.41 -33.84
CA ALA A 104 18.02 -16.68 -32.42
C ALA A 104 16.73 -17.30 -31.83
N LYS A 105 15.60 -17.23 -32.54
CA LYS A 105 14.29 -17.73 -32.06
C LYS A 105 14.25 -19.25 -31.94
N ASN A 106 14.76 -19.94 -32.95
CA ASN A 106 14.73 -21.41 -33.03
C ASN A 106 15.90 -22.00 -33.82
N GLY A 107 16.93 -21.21 -34.15
CA GLY A 107 18.07 -21.69 -34.90
C GLY A 107 17.87 -21.80 -36.41
N ALA A 108 16.71 -21.41 -36.96
CA ALA A 108 16.46 -21.44 -38.41
C ALA A 108 17.57 -20.74 -39.21
N THR A 109 17.96 -21.32 -40.34
CA THR A 109 19.06 -20.81 -41.18
C THR A 109 18.66 -20.65 -42.64
N GLY A 110 19.33 -19.75 -43.35
CA GLY A 110 19.19 -19.66 -44.80
C GLY A 110 19.81 -18.40 -45.40
N TRP A 111 19.76 -18.31 -46.73
CA TRP A 111 20.20 -17.15 -47.50
C TRP A 111 19.06 -16.16 -47.68
N VAL A 112 19.28 -14.90 -47.34
CA VAL A 112 18.27 -13.83 -47.48
C VAL A 112 18.88 -12.63 -48.18
N ALA A 113 18.11 -11.99 -49.05
CA ALA A 113 18.53 -10.75 -49.70
C ALA A 113 18.82 -9.69 -48.62
N SER A 114 19.99 -9.04 -48.70
CA SER A 114 20.43 -8.11 -47.67
C SER A 114 19.49 -6.91 -47.49
N SER A 115 18.75 -6.53 -48.53
CA SER A 115 17.76 -5.46 -48.50
C SER A 115 16.57 -5.73 -47.57
N TYR A 116 16.32 -6.99 -47.20
CA TYR A 116 15.28 -7.32 -46.21
C TYR A 116 15.78 -7.30 -44.76
N LEU A 117 17.05 -6.98 -44.54
CA LEU A 117 17.68 -6.98 -43.23
C LEU A 117 18.14 -5.57 -42.85
N LYS A 118 17.92 -5.23 -41.59
CA LYS A 118 18.43 -4.00 -40.95
C LYS A 118 19.41 -4.40 -39.85
N ALA A 119 20.50 -3.66 -39.71
CA ALA A 119 21.52 -3.98 -38.71
C ALA A 119 20.97 -3.78 -37.30
N GLY A 120 21.31 -4.70 -36.38
CA GLY A 120 20.93 -4.61 -34.97
C GLY A 120 20.31 -5.88 -34.41
N LYS A 121 20.17 -5.89 -33.07
CA LYS A 121 19.56 -6.98 -32.31
C LYS A 121 18.06 -6.77 -32.15
N ASP A 122 17.30 -7.85 -32.04
CA ASP A 122 15.86 -7.82 -31.81
C ASP A 122 15.41 -9.00 -30.95
N TYR A 123 14.63 -8.70 -29.90
CA TYR A 123 14.20 -9.64 -28.85
C TYR A 123 15.36 -10.44 -28.24
N GLN A 124 16.53 -9.81 -28.13
CA GLN A 124 17.66 -10.28 -27.32
C GLN A 124 17.76 -9.44 -26.06
N ALA A 125 18.32 -10.00 -24.99
CA ALA A 125 18.42 -9.31 -23.71
C ALA A 125 19.77 -9.52 -23.02
N LYS A 126 20.11 -8.59 -22.13
CA LYS A 126 21.16 -8.79 -21.13
C LYS A 126 20.59 -9.52 -19.91
N THR A 127 21.46 -10.09 -19.09
CA THR A 127 21.09 -10.63 -17.77
C THR A 127 20.52 -9.52 -16.89
N ALA A 128 19.47 -9.83 -16.14
CA ALA A 128 18.87 -8.90 -15.20
C ALA A 128 19.83 -8.60 -14.04
N LYS A 129 19.92 -7.32 -13.64
CA LYS A 129 20.72 -6.88 -12.48
C LYS A 129 19.79 -6.53 -11.32
N LYS A 130 20.16 -6.92 -10.10
CA LYS A 130 19.47 -6.48 -8.87
C LYS A 130 19.78 -5.01 -8.62
N THR A 131 18.81 -4.27 -8.10
CA THR A 131 18.99 -2.86 -7.70
C THR A 131 18.44 -2.65 -6.30
N THR A 132 18.89 -1.57 -5.64
CA THR A 132 18.23 -1.08 -4.43
C THR A 132 16.74 -0.82 -4.70
N ALA A 133 15.90 -1.19 -3.74
CA ALA A 133 14.47 -0.99 -3.83
C ALA A 133 14.16 0.52 -3.85
N SER A 134 13.37 0.96 -4.81
CA SER A 134 12.97 2.38 -4.93
C SER A 134 11.56 2.51 -5.49
N ALA A 135 10.85 3.56 -5.06
CA ALA A 135 9.47 3.83 -5.42
C ALA A 135 9.35 4.67 -6.69
N TYR A 136 8.44 4.27 -7.57
CA TYR A 136 8.19 4.89 -8.87
C TYR A 136 6.70 5.11 -9.09
N ASP A 137 6.35 6.19 -9.80
CA ASP A 137 5.01 6.39 -10.34
C ASP A 137 4.98 6.02 -11.82
N LYS A 138 3.77 5.76 -12.32
CA LYS A 138 3.49 5.81 -13.75
C LYS A 138 3.69 7.24 -14.28
N VAL A 139 4.34 7.37 -15.44
CA VAL A 139 4.37 8.63 -16.19
C VAL A 139 2.97 8.94 -16.72
N ALA A 140 2.39 10.09 -16.34
CA ALA A 140 0.98 10.41 -16.60
C ALA A 140 0.62 10.40 -18.10
N SER A 141 1.51 10.89 -18.95
CA SER A 141 1.32 10.93 -20.42
C SER A 141 1.47 9.57 -21.10
N HIS A 142 1.93 8.53 -20.39
CA HIS A 142 2.15 7.21 -20.96
C HIS A 142 1.05 6.26 -20.52
N THR A 143 0.57 5.39 -21.40
CA THR A 143 -0.31 4.29 -20.96
C THR A 143 0.46 3.30 -20.09
N GLY A 144 1.66 2.93 -20.53
CA GLY A 144 2.57 1.98 -19.88
C GLY A 144 2.01 0.56 -19.76
N LYS A 145 2.84 -0.46 -19.94
CA LYS A 145 2.42 -1.87 -19.80
C LYS A 145 3.39 -2.64 -18.90
N ILE A 146 2.81 -3.57 -18.14
CA ILE A 146 3.55 -4.57 -17.37
C ILE A 146 3.64 -5.84 -18.21
N TYR A 147 4.87 -6.29 -18.44
CA TYR A 147 5.19 -7.45 -19.25
C TYR A 147 5.66 -8.61 -18.37
N GLN A 148 5.21 -9.81 -18.70
CA GLN A 148 5.90 -11.04 -18.34
C GLN A 148 6.99 -11.29 -19.38
N ILE A 149 8.21 -11.57 -18.90
CA ILE A 149 9.35 -11.92 -19.75
C ILE A 149 9.70 -13.37 -19.50
N SER A 150 9.76 -14.16 -20.57
CA SER A 150 10.24 -15.55 -20.55
C SER A 150 11.25 -15.81 -21.68
N GLY A 151 11.85 -17.00 -21.70
CA GLY A 151 12.91 -17.35 -22.65
C GLY A 151 14.32 -17.03 -22.14
N THR A 152 15.31 -17.06 -23.04
CA THR A 152 16.73 -16.87 -22.72
C THR A 152 17.19 -15.47 -23.13
N ASN A 153 18.41 -15.08 -22.75
CA ASN A 153 19.02 -13.82 -23.24
C ASN A 153 19.16 -13.78 -24.77
N ASN A 154 19.25 -14.94 -25.42
CA ASN A 154 19.34 -15.03 -26.87
C ASN A 154 17.98 -14.83 -27.57
N TYR A 155 16.89 -15.12 -26.89
CA TYR A 155 15.54 -14.87 -27.39
C TYR A 155 14.54 -14.72 -26.24
N VAL A 156 14.08 -13.50 -26.01
CA VAL A 156 13.06 -13.20 -25.00
C VAL A 156 11.68 -13.11 -25.61
N LYS A 157 10.67 -13.58 -24.87
CA LYS A 157 9.25 -13.40 -25.19
C LYS A 157 8.66 -12.37 -24.24
N LEU A 158 7.92 -11.40 -24.78
CA LEU A 158 7.25 -10.34 -24.02
C LEU A 158 5.74 -10.55 -24.12
N LYS A 159 5.09 -10.92 -23.02
CA LYS A 159 3.63 -11.01 -22.93
C LYS A 159 3.10 -9.87 -22.07
N ALA A 160 2.35 -8.94 -22.65
CA ALA A 160 1.69 -7.89 -21.88
C ALA A 160 0.65 -8.53 -20.94
N LYS A 161 0.70 -8.19 -19.65
CA LYS A 161 -0.25 -8.66 -18.64
C LYS A 161 -1.35 -7.62 -18.39
N THR A 162 -0.95 -6.40 -18.08
CA THR A 162 -1.86 -5.30 -17.72
C THR A 162 -1.21 -3.95 -17.98
N SER A 163 -2.00 -2.88 -18.02
CA SER A 163 -1.51 -1.50 -18.08
C SER A 163 -1.03 -1.00 -16.72
N LEU A 164 -0.17 0.01 -16.70
CA LEU A 164 0.19 0.72 -15.48
C LEU A 164 -1.01 1.52 -14.93
N ASN A 165 -1.15 1.54 -13.61
CA ASN A 165 -2.16 2.30 -12.89
C ASN A 165 -1.55 3.57 -12.30
N ALA A 166 -2.15 4.71 -12.58
CA ALA A 166 -1.67 6.02 -12.09
C ALA A 166 -1.79 6.19 -10.58
N ASN A 167 -2.56 5.33 -9.89
CA ASN A 167 -2.77 5.38 -8.45
C ASN A 167 -1.87 4.37 -7.68
N LEU A 168 -1.01 3.62 -8.38
CA LEU A 168 -0.09 2.68 -7.74
C LEU A 168 1.31 3.27 -7.62
N VAL A 169 1.93 3.02 -6.47
CA VAL A 169 3.36 3.18 -6.26
C VAL A 169 4.05 1.85 -6.58
N TYR A 170 4.95 1.86 -7.55
CA TYR A 170 5.68 0.69 -8.00
C TYR A 170 7.05 0.61 -7.33
N THR A 171 7.36 -0.50 -6.65
CA THR A 171 8.70 -0.75 -6.11
C THR A 171 9.55 -1.46 -7.16
N ARG A 172 10.60 -0.79 -7.67
CA ARG A 172 11.59 -1.41 -8.56
C ARG A 172 12.58 -2.23 -7.76
N THR A 173 12.89 -3.45 -8.20
CA THR A 173 13.89 -4.33 -7.56
C THR A 173 14.98 -4.86 -8.51
N LYS A 174 14.74 -4.83 -9.82
CA LYS A 174 15.70 -5.28 -10.84
C LYS A 174 15.61 -4.42 -12.10
N THR A 175 16.68 -4.43 -12.90
CA THR A 175 16.72 -3.83 -14.24
C THR A 175 17.22 -4.83 -15.27
N ARG A 176 16.76 -4.69 -16.52
CA ARG A 176 17.18 -5.54 -17.64
C ARG A 176 17.15 -4.75 -18.94
N VAL A 177 18.12 -4.96 -19.82
CA VAL A 177 18.13 -4.36 -21.17
C VAL A 177 17.61 -5.37 -22.17
N ILE A 178 16.66 -4.97 -23.01
CA ILE A 178 16.12 -5.75 -24.13
C ILE A 178 16.27 -4.95 -25.41
N TYR A 179 16.81 -5.58 -26.44
CA TYR A 179 16.94 -4.98 -27.76
C TYR A 179 15.66 -5.18 -28.55
N LYS A 180 15.15 -4.12 -29.17
CA LYS A 180 14.05 -4.16 -30.13
C LYS A 180 14.41 -3.33 -31.35
N ARG A 181 14.35 -3.94 -32.54
CA ARG A 181 14.65 -3.28 -33.83
C ARG A 181 15.94 -2.45 -33.80
N GLY A 182 17.01 -3.05 -33.25
CA GLY A 182 18.33 -2.42 -33.13
C GLY A 182 18.50 -1.44 -31.97
N ARG A 183 17.43 -1.05 -31.26
CA ARG A 183 17.49 -0.14 -30.11
C ARG A 183 17.48 -0.87 -28.78
N ALA A 184 18.24 -0.38 -27.81
CA ALA A 184 18.23 -0.89 -26.44
C ALA A 184 17.11 -0.23 -25.63
N TYR A 185 16.30 -1.03 -24.95
CA TYR A 185 15.27 -0.57 -24.02
C TYR A 185 15.57 -1.11 -22.63
N THR A 186 15.59 -0.25 -21.64
CA THR A 186 15.68 -0.66 -20.24
C THR A 186 14.29 -1.00 -19.72
N TYR A 187 14.19 -2.14 -19.05
CA TYR A 187 13.00 -2.59 -18.34
C TYR A 187 13.31 -2.67 -16.84
N ASN A 188 12.39 -2.20 -16.02
CA ASN A 188 12.40 -2.29 -14.58
C ASN A 188 11.46 -3.42 -14.14
N TYR A 189 11.94 -4.34 -13.30
CA TYR A 189 11.05 -5.26 -12.61
C TYR A 189 10.44 -4.55 -11.42
N VAL A 190 9.11 -4.42 -11.44
CA VAL A 190 8.35 -3.70 -10.42
C VAL A 190 7.36 -4.60 -9.71
N THR A 191 7.03 -4.25 -8.47
CA THR A 191 5.99 -4.87 -7.66
C THR A 191 5.10 -3.78 -7.06
N ALA A 192 3.78 -4.00 -7.03
CA ALA A 192 2.78 -3.15 -6.40
C ALA A 192 1.57 -4.01 -5.98
N GLY A 193 1.48 -4.41 -4.71
CA GLY A 193 0.50 -5.41 -4.25
C GLY A 193 0.67 -6.74 -5.00
N SER A 194 -0.42 -7.27 -5.58
CA SER A 194 -0.40 -8.46 -6.44
C SER A 194 0.12 -8.21 -7.86
N THR A 195 0.34 -6.94 -8.23
CA THR A 195 0.82 -6.57 -9.56
C THR A 195 2.33 -6.64 -9.62
N LEU A 196 2.88 -7.48 -10.49
CA LEU A 196 4.32 -7.62 -10.70
C LEU A 196 4.68 -7.87 -12.17
N GLY A 197 5.86 -7.41 -12.57
CA GLY A 197 6.41 -7.69 -13.90
C GLY A 197 7.39 -6.63 -14.37
N TRP A 198 7.71 -6.67 -15.66
CA TRP A 198 8.69 -5.79 -16.30
C TRP A 198 8.02 -4.62 -16.98
N VAL A 199 8.51 -3.41 -16.74
CA VAL A 199 7.95 -2.16 -17.29
C VAL A 199 9.07 -1.40 -17.99
N VAL A 200 8.78 -0.79 -19.14
CA VAL A 200 9.78 0.03 -19.84
C VAL A 200 10.15 1.21 -18.95
N SER A 201 11.45 1.52 -18.80
CA SER A 201 11.88 2.58 -17.88
C SER A 201 11.26 3.94 -18.14
N GLY A 202 11.00 4.28 -19.41
CA GLY A 202 10.34 5.54 -19.76
C GLY A 202 8.87 5.64 -19.37
N ASP A 203 8.22 4.53 -18.98
CA ASP A 203 6.81 4.54 -18.53
C ASP A 203 6.66 4.81 -17.03
N ILE A 204 7.77 4.90 -16.31
CA ILE A 204 7.79 5.18 -14.87
C ILE A 204 8.81 6.28 -14.52
N VAL A 205 8.49 7.10 -13.52
CA VAL A 205 9.34 8.20 -13.04
C VAL A 205 9.82 7.94 -11.63
N SER A 206 11.11 8.18 -11.37
CA SER A 206 11.70 8.06 -10.03
C SER A 206 11.11 9.11 -9.11
N GLU A 207 10.96 8.76 -7.82
CA GLU A 207 10.38 9.61 -6.78
C GLU A 207 8.89 9.89 -6.93
N SER A 208 8.13 8.81 -6.80
CA SER A 208 6.67 8.82 -6.68
C SER A 208 6.10 10.10 -6.02
N SER A 209 5.35 10.87 -6.80
CA SER A 209 4.55 12.03 -6.40
C SER A 209 3.26 11.65 -5.69
N ILE A 210 2.78 10.41 -5.87
CA ILE A 210 1.61 9.92 -5.15
C ILE A 210 1.83 10.06 -3.65
N GLY A 211 0.95 10.84 -3.03
CA GLY A 211 0.98 11.07 -1.61
C GLY A 211 2.01 12.09 -1.14
N LYS A 212 2.85 12.66 -2.02
CA LYS A 212 3.71 13.80 -1.64
C LYS A 212 2.80 14.94 -1.19
N THR A 213 3.16 15.54 -0.07
CA THR A 213 2.44 16.65 0.53
C THR A 213 3.04 17.98 0.08
N LYS A 214 2.21 19.02 0.00
CA LYS A 214 2.62 20.40 -0.24
C LYS A 214 2.14 21.27 0.89
N VAL A 215 2.94 22.26 1.30
CA VAL A 215 2.50 23.27 2.26
C VAL A 215 1.36 24.07 1.64
N THR A 216 0.26 24.21 2.36
CA THR A 216 -0.91 25.01 1.93
C THR A 216 -1.05 26.30 2.72
N SER A 217 -0.65 26.32 4.00
CA SER A 217 -0.64 27.54 4.83
C SER A 217 0.28 27.41 6.03
N LYS A 218 0.62 28.56 6.64
CA LYS A 218 1.32 28.67 7.92
C LYS A 218 0.63 29.73 8.76
N ALA A 219 0.13 29.38 9.95
CA ALA A 219 -0.52 30.33 10.86
C ALA A 219 -0.38 29.88 12.32
N ASN A 220 -0.12 30.79 13.25
CA ASN A 220 -0.11 30.54 14.71
C ASN A 220 0.78 29.36 15.17
N GLY A 221 1.88 29.09 14.46
CA GLY A 221 2.78 27.96 14.72
C GLY A 221 2.31 26.61 14.15
N LEU A 222 1.21 26.59 13.39
CA LEU A 222 0.70 25.43 12.66
C LEU A 222 1.07 25.54 11.18
N THR A 223 1.72 24.51 10.62
CA THR A 223 1.90 24.38 9.16
C THR A 223 0.90 23.38 8.59
N SER A 224 0.10 23.81 7.63
CA SER A 224 -0.86 22.95 6.94
C SER A 224 -0.25 22.37 5.67
N TYR A 225 -0.56 21.11 5.41
CA TYR A 225 -0.09 20.34 4.27
C TYR A 225 -1.28 19.65 3.59
N ALA A 226 -1.20 19.45 2.29
CA ALA A 226 -2.17 18.64 1.56
C ALA A 226 -1.50 17.74 0.52
N THR A 227 -2.08 16.57 0.28
CA THR A 227 -1.74 15.71 -0.87
C THR A 227 -2.63 16.00 -2.06
N SER A 228 -2.14 15.76 -3.28
CA SER A 228 -2.98 15.72 -4.48
C SER A 228 -3.42 14.28 -4.80
N GLY A 229 -4.70 14.10 -5.13
CA GLY A 229 -5.25 12.82 -5.57
C GLY A 229 -5.43 11.79 -4.45
N ASN A 230 -5.68 10.54 -4.86
CA ASN A 230 -5.90 9.41 -3.96
C ASN A 230 -4.58 8.91 -3.38
N VAL A 231 -4.49 8.83 -2.05
CA VAL A 231 -3.29 8.31 -1.37
C VAL A 231 -3.37 6.83 -1.03
N LEU A 232 -4.48 6.17 -1.37
CA LEU A 232 -4.66 4.73 -1.21
C LEU A 232 -4.34 4.00 -2.51
N SER A 233 -3.40 3.06 -2.44
CA SER A 233 -3.11 2.14 -3.55
C SER A 233 -4.39 1.43 -3.99
N PRO A 234 -4.69 1.37 -5.31
CA PRO A 234 -5.87 0.73 -5.82
C PRO A 234 -5.84 -0.77 -5.53
N TYR A 235 -7.03 -1.31 -5.36
CA TYR A 235 -7.26 -2.70 -5.07
C TYR A 235 -8.55 -3.16 -5.71
N ARG A 236 -8.64 -4.45 -6.03
CA ARG A 236 -9.89 -5.13 -6.32
C ARG A 236 -10.40 -5.79 -5.04
N SER A 237 -11.70 -5.66 -4.78
CA SER A 237 -12.35 -6.30 -3.62
C SER A 237 -12.33 -7.82 -3.73
N GLN A 238 -12.32 -8.36 -4.96
CA GLN A 238 -12.24 -9.81 -5.22
C GLN A 238 -10.92 -10.44 -4.76
N ASP A 239 -9.84 -9.66 -4.67
CA ASP A 239 -8.55 -10.18 -4.17
C ASP A 239 -8.44 -10.10 -2.64
N PHE A 240 -9.44 -9.55 -1.95
CA PHE A 240 -9.44 -9.49 -0.50
C PHE A 240 -9.88 -10.84 0.06
N SER A 241 -9.37 -11.21 1.23
CA SER A 241 -9.75 -12.43 1.94
C SER A 241 -9.94 -12.13 3.42
N THR A 242 -10.60 -13.02 4.15
CA THR A 242 -10.74 -12.89 5.61
C THR A 242 -10.25 -14.15 6.32
N VAL A 243 -9.66 -13.95 7.48
CA VAL A 243 -9.36 -15.01 8.45
C VAL A 243 -10.52 -15.12 9.42
N ASN A 244 -10.91 -16.35 9.77
CA ASN A 244 -12.00 -16.54 10.72
C ASN A 244 -11.65 -15.94 12.10
N SER A 245 -12.48 -15.01 12.57
CA SER A 245 -12.41 -14.37 13.88
C SER A 245 -13.75 -14.37 14.63
N SER A 246 -14.67 -15.24 14.23
CA SER A 246 -16.01 -15.33 14.82
C SER A 246 -15.98 -15.80 16.30
N GLY A 247 -17.11 -15.65 16.99
CA GLY A 247 -17.33 -16.17 18.34
C GLY A 247 -16.96 -15.23 19.49
N TYR A 248 -16.36 -14.07 19.23
CA TYR A 248 -15.93 -13.09 20.25
C TYR A 248 -16.40 -11.66 19.93
N THR A 249 -17.22 -11.50 18.89
CA THR A 249 -17.77 -10.20 18.52
C THR A 249 -18.83 -9.80 19.52
N MET A 250 -18.69 -8.62 20.12
CA MET A 250 -19.69 -8.05 21.01
C MET A 250 -20.69 -7.17 20.24
N GLY A 251 -21.93 -7.18 20.71
CA GLY A 251 -22.93 -6.19 20.26
C GLY A 251 -22.63 -4.82 20.85
N LYS A 252 -23.34 -3.80 20.39
CA LYS A 252 -23.30 -2.49 21.03
C LYS A 252 -23.75 -2.62 22.49
N ILE A 253 -22.96 -2.08 23.40
CA ILE A 253 -23.29 -2.05 24.83
C ILE A 253 -23.64 -0.63 25.29
N THR A 254 -24.43 -0.53 26.36
CA THR A 254 -24.69 0.75 27.04
C THR A 254 -23.61 0.98 28.08
N TYR A 255 -22.76 1.98 27.85
CA TYR A 255 -21.66 2.30 28.76
C TYR A 255 -22.13 2.98 30.04
N THR A 256 -21.75 2.42 31.18
CA THR A 256 -22.06 2.92 32.51
C THR A 256 -20.86 3.63 33.14
N TYR A 257 -21.15 4.44 34.15
CA TYR A 257 -20.11 4.91 35.05
C TYR A 257 -19.53 3.75 35.85
N ASP A 258 -18.31 3.94 36.30
CA ASP A 258 -17.71 3.12 37.33
C ASP A 258 -18.60 3.05 38.58
N SER A 259 -18.66 1.88 39.24
CA SER A 259 -19.77 1.51 40.14
C SER A 259 -19.92 2.40 41.39
N ASP A 260 -18.83 2.94 41.90
CA ASP A 260 -18.80 3.82 43.08
C ASP A 260 -18.52 5.29 42.68
N TYR A 261 -18.52 5.63 41.38
CA TYR A 261 -18.26 6.99 40.91
C TYR A 261 -19.22 8.00 41.53
N SER A 262 -20.52 7.67 41.57
CA SER A 262 -21.53 8.56 42.16
C SER A 262 -21.48 8.54 43.68
N THR A 263 -21.34 7.36 44.31
CA THR A 263 -21.38 7.21 45.77
C THR A 263 -20.17 7.84 46.46
N THR A 264 -19.04 7.96 45.75
CA THR A 264 -17.82 8.63 46.25
C THR A 264 -17.72 10.10 45.84
N ASN A 265 -18.80 10.68 45.28
CA ASN A 265 -18.78 12.03 44.70
C ASN A 265 -17.62 12.24 43.71
N SER A 266 -17.38 11.23 42.86
CA SER A 266 -16.28 11.16 41.91
C SER A 266 -14.89 11.07 42.55
N PHE A 267 -14.72 10.63 43.79
CA PHE A 267 -13.40 10.44 44.42
C PHE A 267 -13.13 8.99 44.82
N GLN A 268 -13.34 8.07 43.87
CA GLN A 268 -13.04 6.65 44.04
C GLN A 268 -11.63 6.40 44.60
N THR A 269 -11.52 5.42 45.48
CA THR A 269 -10.23 4.98 46.04
C THR A 269 -10.00 3.47 45.90
N ALA A 270 -11.03 2.71 45.56
CA ALA A 270 -10.95 1.26 45.41
C ALA A 270 -10.11 0.87 44.18
N VAL A 271 -9.59 -0.35 44.17
CA VAL A 271 -9.01 -0.93 42.96
C VAL A 271 -10.10 -1.72 42.27
N HIS A 272 -10.50 -1.30 41.07
CA HIS A 272 -11.46 -2.08 40.29
C HIS A 272 -10.75 -3.03 39.34
N THR A 273 -11.33 -4.22 39.22
CA THR A 273 -10.89 -5.23 38.27
C THR A 273 -11.92 -5.35 37.18
N LEU A 274 -11.47 -5.24 35.94
CA LEU A 274 -12.27 -5.56 34.77
C LEU A 274 -11.97 -7.00 34.35
N PRO A 275 -12.86 -7.96 34.68
CA PRO A 275 -12.55 -9.37 34.50
C PRO A 275 -12.57 -9.78 33.02
N LEU A 276 -11.67 -10.69 32.68
CA LEU A 276 -11.69 -11.42 31.42
C LEU A 276 -12.80 -12.48 31.47
N THR A 277 -13.75 -12.43 30.56
CA THR A 277 -14.86 -13.40 30.50
C THR A 277 -14.66 -14.46 29.44
N LYS A 278 -13.93 -14.13 28.37
CA LYS A 278 -13.66 -15.04 27.27
C LYS A 278 -12.30 -14.73 26.66
N SER A 279 -11.50 -15.75 26.38
CA SER A 279 -10.24 -15.60 25.66
C SER A 279 -10.00 -16.74 24.68
N THR A 280 -9.08 -16.54 23.75
CA THR A 280 -8.47 -17.64 23.00
C THR A 280 -7.44 -18.35 23.88
N ASN A 281 -7.10 -19.60 23.54
CA ASN A 281 -6.06 -20.33 24.27
C ASN A 281 -4.66 -19.93 23.77
N ASP A 282 -4.23 -18.70 24.08
CA ASP A 282 -2.90 -18.18 23.76
C ASP A 282 -2.38 -17.20 24.83
N ALA A 283 -1.10 -16.84 24.74
CA ALA A 283 -0.45 -15.93 25.69
C ALA A 283 -0.81 -14.44 25.50
N TYR A 284 -1.50 -14.06 24.43
CA TYR A 284 -1.77 -12.67 24.08
C TYR A 284 -3.21 -12.22 24.38
N SER A 285 -4.04 -13.12 24.91
CA SER A 285 -5.47 -12.90 25.21
C SER A 285 -5.85 -13.16 26.67
N LYS A 286 -4.95 -13.76 27.46
CA LYS A 286 -5.15 -14.08 28.88
C LYS A 286 -4.65 -12.95 29.78
N TYR A 287 -5.44 -11.90 29.87
CA TYR A 287 -5.18 -10.78 30.77
C TYR A 287 -6.49 -10.15 31.22
N HIS A 288 -6.47 -9.50 32.38
CA HIS A 288 -7.52 -8.62 32.88
C HIS A 288 -6.97 -7.20 33.06
N PHE A 289 -7.83 -6.27 33.46
CA PHE A 289 -7.39 -4.92 33.81
C PHE A 289 -7.64 -4.60 35.28
N LYS A 290 -6.72 -3.85 35.89
CA LYS A 290 -6.85 -3.34 37.26
C LYS A 290 -6.61 -1.84 37.30
N THR A 291 -7.43 -1.09 38.03
CA THR A 291 -7.23 0.35 38.25
C THR A 291 -5.78 0.63 38.65
N ALA A 292 -5.13 1.51 37.88
CA ALA A 292 -3.77 1.98 38.15
C ALA A 292 -3.78 3.40 38.71
N VAL A 293 -4.66 4.26 38.21
CA VAL A 293 -4.83 5.64 38.70
C VAL A 293 -6.14 6.25 38.18
N TYR A 294 -6.82 7.03 39.02
CA TYR A 294 -7.96 7.84 38.62
C TYR A 294 -7.51 9.19 38.05
N LEU A 295 -8.00 9.50 36.86
CA LEU A 295 -7.65 10.71 36.11
C LEU A 295 -8.43 11.94 36.63
N PRO A 296 -7.95 13.16 36.37
CA PRO A 296 -8.55 14.39 36.91
C PRO A 296 -9.95 14.65 36.35
N ILE A 297 -10.74 15.43 37.08
CA ILE A 297 -12.07 15.91 36.64
C ILE A 297 -12.14 17.44 36.55
N ASP A 298 -11.45 18.15 37.46
CA ASP A 298 -11.41 19.61 37.52
C ASP A 298 -9.98 20.11 37.36
N TYR A 299 -9.78 21.36 36.91
CA TYR A 299 -8.50 22.05 36.89
C TYR A 299 -8.70 23.57 36.74
N PRO A 300 -7.96 24.43 37.45
CA PRO A 300 -8.07 25.88 37.28
C PRO A 300 -7.54 26.31 35.91
N GLY A 301 -8.28 27.19 35.23
CA GLY A 301 -8.01 27.56 33.83
C GLY A 301 -9.06 27.02 32.85
N PHE A 302 -10.02 26.24 33.34
CA PHE A 302 -11.26 25.93 32.62
C PHE A 302 -12.45 26.57 33.34
N SER A 303 -13.36 27.15 32.56
CA SER A 303 -14.55 27.85 33.07
C SER A 303 -15.61 26.92 33.69
N ARG A 304 -15.49 25.60 33.47
CA ARG A 304 -16.51 24.61 33.84
C ARG A 304 -15.92 23.46 34.66
N LYS A 305 -16.62 23.07 35.72
CA LYS A 305 -16.34 21.86 36.51
C LYS A 305 -16.50 20.58 35.66
N SER A 306 -15.76 19.54 36.01
CA SER A 306 -15.81 18.20 35.39
C SER A 306 -15.43 18.15 33.91
N ILE A 307 -14.84 19.21 33.36
CA ILE A 307 -14.44 19.28 31.94
C ILE A 307 -13.36 18.26 31.57
N LEU A 308 -12.54 17.82 32.54
CA LEU A 308 -11.54 16.76 32.33
C LEU A 308 -12.15 15.35 32.40
N GLY A 309 -13.48 15.25 32.55
CA GLY A 309 -14.23 14.00 32.66
C GLY A 309 -14.27 13.13 31.39
N ASN A 310 -13.73 13.62 30.26
CA ASN A 310 -13.85 12.95 28.96
C ASN A 310 -12.49 12.76 28.24
N PRO A 311 -11.59 11.90 28.77
CA PRO A 311 -10.42 11.49 28.01
C PRO A 311 -10.84 10.64 26.81
N GLN A 312 -10.06 10.66 25.73
CA GLN A 312 -10.42 9.99 24.46
C GLN A 312 -9.30 9.16 23.87
N SER A 313 -8.05 9.47 24.20
CA SER A 313 -6.88 8.70 23.76
C SER A 313 -5.65 9.03 24.58
N ALA A 314 -4.64 8.15 24.52
CA ALA A 314 -3.38 8.35 25.19
C ALA A 314 -2.19 7.74 24.43
N ALA A 315 -1.00 8.28 24.65
CA ALA A 315 0.26 7.75 24.14
C ALA A 315 1.42 8.02 25.11
N PHE A 316 2.34 7.07 25.22
CA PHE A 316 3.63 7.31 25.90
C PHE A 316 4.64 8.00 24.97
N SER A 317 5.55 8.79 25.55
CA SER A 317 6.80 9.20 24.88
C SER A 317 7.64 7.98 24.54
N LYS A 318 8.61 8.14 23.63
CA LYS A 318 9.44 7.04 23.14
C LYS A 318 10.20 6.29 24.24
N ASP A 319 10.55 6.99 25.31
CA ASP A 319 11.27 6.51 26.49
C ASP A 319 10.34 6.19 27.67
N ASP A 320 9.03 6.25 27.48
CA ASP A 320 7.99 6.06 28.49
C ASP A 320 8.04 7.02 29.69
N HIS A 321 8.89 8.05 29.63
CA HIS A 321 9.02 9.04 30.70
C HIS A 321 7.75 9.89 30.85
N TYR A 322 7.08 10.22 29.74
CA TYR A 322 5.85 10.98 29.72
C TYR A 322 4.66 10.16 29.20
N LEU A 323 3.51 10.34 29.83
CA LEU A 323 2.21 9.94 29.30
C LEU A 323 1.46 11.19 28.80
N TYR A 324 0.93 11.14 27.60
CA TYR A 324 0.06 12.17 27.03
C TYR A 324 -1.35 11.63 26.96
N VAL A 325 -2.32 12.33 27.55
CA VAL A 325 -3.75 12.00 27.46
C VAL A 325 -4.49 13.15 26.78
N MET A 326 -5.22 12.85 25.70
CA MET A 326 -6.06 13.82 25.00
C MET A 326 -7.49 13.79 25.54
N TYR A 327 -8.05 14.98 25.68
CA TYR A 327 -9.42 15.21 26.14
C TYR A 327 -10.15 16.08 25.11
N ASN A 328 -11.47 15.99 25.11
CA ASN A 328 -12.34 16.91 24.38
C ASN A 328 -13.44 17.47 25.29
N ASP A 329 -14.02 18.58 24.86
CA ASP A 329 -15.19 19.17 25.52
C ASP A 329 -16.44 18.39 25.12
N ASN A 330 -16.93 17.57 26.04
CA ASN A 330 -18.07 16.69 25.83
C ASN A 330 -19.43 17.41 25.75
N GLN A 331 -19.47 18.73 25.95
CA GLN A 331 -20.68 19.54 25.71
C GLN A 331 -20.74 20.11 24.27
N GLN A 332 -19.66 20.01 23.51
CA GLN A 332 -19.62 20.44 22.12
C GLN A 332 -20.00 19.28 21.19
N ALA A 333 -20.50 19.62 20.00
CA ALA A 333 -20.76 18.63 18.95
C ALA A 333 -19.48 17.83 18.63
N SER A 334 -19.65 16.52 18.43
CA SER A 334 -18.54 15.61 18.14
C SER A 334 -18.17 15.65 16.65
N ASP A 335 -17.60 16.77 16.22
CA ASP A 335 -17.15 17.07 14.86
C ASP A 335 -15.68 17.55 14.82
N GLU A 336 -15.18 18.01 13.67
CA GLU A 336 -13.81 18.51 13.50
C GLU A 336 -13.48 19.83 14.23
N ASN A 337 -14.49 20.55 14.72
CA ASN A 337 -14.39 21.81 15.44
C ASN A 337 -14.57 21.63 16.95
N GLN A 338 -14.74 20.40 17.42
CA GLN A 338 -14.77 20.10 18.84
C GLN A 338 -13.46 20.58 19.51
N THR A 339 -13.63 21.30 20.61
CA THR A 339 -12.51 21.82 21.39
C THR A 339 -11.89 20.69 22.22
N GLY A 340 -10.56 20.62 22.24
CA GLY A 340 -9.81 19.64 23.01
C GLY A 340 -8.47 20.19 23.49
N TRP A 341 -7.78 19.39 24.32
CA TRP A 341 -6.50 19.72 24.93
C TRP A 341 -5.75 18.43 25.30
N VAL A 342 -4.51 18.58 25.76
CA VAL A 342 -3.66 17.44 26.18
C VAL A 342 -3.14 17.70 27.58
N ILE A 343 -3.19 16.70 28.44
CA ILE A 343 -2.44 16.69 29.69
C ILE A 343 -1.24 15.75 29.52
N ARG A 344 -0.05 16.28 29.78
CA ARG A 344 1.18 15.49 29.88
C ARG A 344 1.47 15.19 31.34
N TYR A 345 1.65 13.92 31.67
CA TYR A 345 2.09 13.46 32.97
C TYR A 345 3.56 13.04 32.90
N ASP A 346 4.40 13.54 33.81
CA ASP A 346 5.70 12.94 34.15
C ASP A 346 5.40 11.59 34.80
N TRP A 347 5.32 10.56 33.96
CA TRP A 347 4.83 9.25 34.34
C TRP A 347 5.81 8.54 35.28
N THR A 348 7.10 8.85 35.16
CA THR A 348 8.13 8.34 36.07
C THR A 348 7.90 8.85 37.49
N LYS A 349 7.79 10.18 37.68
CA LYS A 349 7.57 10.77 39.01
C LYS A 349 6.19 10.45 39.56
N LEU A 350 5.17 10.47 38.72
CA LEU A 350 3.81 10.12 39.15
C LEU A 350 3.75 8.68 39.68
N ASN A 351 4.39 7.71 39.02
CA ASN A 351 4.45 6.34 39.53
C ASN A 351 5.24 6.23 40.84
N GLN A 352 6.28 7.04 41.05
CA GLN A 352 6.98 7.07 42.35
C GLN A 352 6.02 7.50 43.47
N LEU A 353 5.18 8.52 43.23
CA LEU A 353 4.17 8.96 44.19
C LEU A 353 3.07 7.90 44.39
N LEU A 354 2.60 7.27 43.32
CA LEU A 354 1.57 6.21 43.40
C LEU A 354 2.05 4.96 44.15
N ASN A 355 3.36 4.66 44.13
CA ASN A 355 3.93 3.51 44.84
C ASN A 355 4.45 3.85 46.25
N ALA A 356 4.37 5.11 46.69
CA ALA A 356 4.74 5.49 48.05
C ALA A 356 3.75 4.91 49.09
N SER A 357 4.23 4.61 50.30
CA SER A 357 3.37 4.13 51.39
C SER A 357 2.27 5.15 51.72
N GLY A 358 1.04 4.68 51.88
CA GLY A 358 -0.12 5.54 52.16
C GLY A 358 -0.63 6.35 50.96
N SER A 359 -0.14 6.09 49.75
CA SER A 359 -0.63 6.73 48.52
C SER A 359 -2.09 6.36 48.23
N SER A 360 -2.77 7.21 47.46
CA SER A 360 -4.12 6.95 46.97
C SER A 360 -4.17 7.06 45.46
N LEU A 361 -4.83 6.11 44.79
CA LEU A 361 -5.05 6.15 43.34
C LEU A 361 -5.88 7.36 42.88
N SER A 362 -6.56 8.02 43.82
CA SER A 362 -7.34 9.25 43.61
C SER A 362 -6.52 10.54 43.66
N MET A 363 -5.21 10.46 43.94
CA MET A 363 -4.39 11.63 44.26
C MET A 363 -4.40 12.73 43.20
N ILE A 364 -4.40 12.35 41.91
CA ILE A 364 -4.47 13.33 40.82
C ILE A 364 -5.78 14.09 40.90
N ARG A 365 -6.89 13.36 41.03
CA ARG A 365 -8.22 13.95 41.07
C ARG A 365 -8.43 14.85 42.28
N ARG A 366 -7.90 14.46 43.45
CA ARG A 366 -7.95 15.29 44.68
C ARG A 366 -7.08 16.53 44.54
N ALA A 367 -5.85 16.38 44.03
CA ALA A 367 -4.94 17.49 43.84
C ALA A 367 -5.51 18.54 42.89
N THR A 368 -6.06 18.13 41.74
CA THR A 368 -6.62 19.09 40.79
C THR A 368 -7.94 19.71 41.26
N ASN A 369 -8.78 18.98 41.99
CA ASN A 369 -10.00 19.54 42.60
C ASN A 369 -9.68 20.59 43.68
N ARG A 370 -8.73 20.30 44.58
CA ARG A 370 -8.27 21.27 45.58
C ARG A 370 -7.56 22.46 44.94
N TYR A 371 -6.83 22.24 43.85
CA TYR A 371 -6.24 23.33 43.08
C TYR A 371 -7.29 24.24 42.47
N TYR A 372 -8.36 23.67 41.92
CA TYR A 372 -9.52 24.44 41.45
C TYR A 372 -10.20 25.25 42.57
N ARG A 373 -10.20 24.74 43.82
CA ARG A 373 -10.80 25.39 45.00
C ARG A 373 -9.84 26.32 45.77
N GLY A 374 -8.56 26.39 45.41
CA GLY A 374 -7.56 27.17 46.15
C GLY A 374 -7.11 26.56 47.49
N THR A 375 -7.29 25.25 47.70
CA THR A 375 -7.02 24.57 48.99
C THR A 375 -5.94 23.49 48.92
N THR A 376 -4.91 23.69 48.10
CA THR A 376 -3.86 22.69 47.83
C THR A 376 -2.97 22.40 49.05
N THR A 377 -2.70 21.12 49.29
CA THR A 377 -1.71 20.63 50.26
C THR A 377 -0.30 20.51 49.66
N ALA A 378 0.69 20.16 50.50
CA ALA A 378 2.05 19.88 50.03
C ALA A 378 2.12 18.68 49.06
N LEU A 379 1.40 17.60 49.36
CA LEU A 379 1.28 16.44 48.47
C LEU A 379 0.61 16.84 47.14
N ASP A 380 -0.46 17.64 47.20
CA ASP A 380 -1.14 18.10 45.98
C ASP A 380 -0.17 18.87 45.07
N ARG A 381 0.71 19.72 45.63
CA ARG A 381 1.74 20.43 44.85
C ARG A 381 2.74 19.47 44.17
N GLN A 382 3.14 18.39 44.82
CA GLN A 382 4.02 17.37 44.22
C GLN A 382 3.32 16.64 43.06
N VAL A 383 2.04 16.28 43.25
CA VAL A 383 1.22 15.64 42.22
C VAL A 383 1.01 16.58 41.02
N LEU A 384 0.65 17.84 41.27
CA LEU A 384 0.47 18.86 40.24
C LEU A 384 1.77 19.15 39.47
N ALA A 385 2.94 19.10 40.13
CA ALA A 385 4.23 19.24 39.47
C ALA A 385 4.54 18.10 38.49
N CYS A 386 3.90 16.94 38.62
CA CYS A 386 3.97 15.86 37.65
C CYS A 386 3.06 16.10 36.43
N MET A 387 2.28 17.16 36.39
CA MET A 387 1.30 17.45 35.34
C MET A 387 1.65 18.71 34.56
N LYS A 388 1.40 18.69 33.26
CA LYS A 388 1.37 19.88 32.40
C LYS A 388 0.09 19.87 31.58
N VAL A 389 -0.82 20.80 31.86
CA VAL A 389 -2.04 21.01 31.09
C VAL A 389 -1.72 21.91 29.89
N GLY A 390 -2.00 21.42 28.69
CA GLY A 390 -1.82 22.15 27.44
C GLY A 390 -2.94 23.16 27.16
N PRO A 391 -2.76 24.06 26.18
CA PRO A 391 -3.80 24.99 25.77
C PRO A 391 -4.97 24.27 25.07
N GLN A 392 -6.13 24.93 25.03
CA GLN A 392 -7.28 24.47 24.25
C GLN A 392 -7.07 24.74 22.74
N PHE A 393 -7.52 23.83 21.89
CA PHE A 393 -7.50 23.98 20.44
C PHE A 393 -8.62 23.18 19.77
N LYS A 394 -8.86 23.44 18.47
CA LYS A 394 -9.84 22.70 17.65
C LYS A 394 -9.26 21.34 17.25
N ALA A 395 -9.49 20.36 18.13
CA ALA A 395 -8.87 19.05 18.09
C ALA A 395 -9.73 18.01 17.35
N GLY A 396 -11.03 18.27 17.24
CA GLY A 396 -12.01 17.29 16.83
C GLY A 396 -12.23 16.22 17.89
N HIS A 397 -12.76 15.05 17.52
CA HIS A 397 -13.14 14.03 18.49
C HIS A 397 -11.95 13.37 19.22
N VAL A 398 -10.76 13.34 18.61
CA VAL A 398 -9.48 12.84 19.19
C VAL A 398 -9.49 11.41 19.74
N GLN A 399 -10.26 10.52 19.10
CA GLN A 399 -10.32 9.08 19.41
C GLN A 399 -8.95 8.35 19.29
N SER A 400 -7.96 8.95 18.63
CA SER A 400 -6.61 8.38 18.55
C SER A 400 -5.52 9.40 18.81
N LEU A 401 -4.53 8.99 19.59
CA LEU A 401 -3.23 9.63 19.72
C LEU A 401 -2.19 8.52 19.64
N ALA A 402 -1.20 8.66 18.77
CA ALA A 402 -0.18 7.64 18.58
C ALA A 402 1.21 8.24 18.38
N LEU A 403 2.21 7.65 19.03
CA LEU A 403 3.61 7.95 18.77
C LEU A 403 4.09 7.19 17.53
N ASN A 404 4.75 7.89 16.61
CA ASN A 404 5.61 7.28 15.61
C ASN A 404 7.03 7.14 16.20
N PRO A 405 7.47 5.94 16.61
CA PRO A 405 8.76 5.75 17.30
C PRO A 405 9.98 6.01 16.39
N LYS A 406 9.80 5.93 15.08
CA LYS A 406 10.86 6.21 14.09
C LYS A 406 11.18 7.70 14.01
N THR A 407 10.17 8.57 14.12
CA THR A 407 10.36 10.03 14.01
C THR A 407 10.25 10.75 15.35
N ASN A 408 9.87 10.04 16.42
CA ASN A 408 9.56 10.59 17.73
C ASN A 408 8.51 11.71 17.67
N GLN A 409 7.41 11.45 16.94
CA GLN A 409 6.34 12.41 16.73
C GLN A 409 5.00 11.84 17.17
N LEU A 410 4.20 12.64 17.86
CA LEU A 410 2.82 12.30 18.24
C LEU A 410 1.85 12.78 17.16
N TRP A 411 0.92 11.90 16.77
CA TRP A 411 -0.08 12.17 15.74
C TRP A 411 -1.48 11.77 16.20
N PHE A 412 -2.48 12.56 15.82
CA PHE A 412 -3.89 12.28 16.11
C PHE A 412 -4.79 12.63 14.92
N ILE A 413 -5.93 11.95 14.82
CA ILE A 413 -6.93 12.23 13.78
C ILE A 413 -7.87 13.34 14.27
N LYS A 414 -7.90 14.47 13.56
CA LYS A 414 -8.80 15.59 13.82
C LYS A 414 -10.15 15.41 13.14
N ALA A 415 -10.16 15.11 11.84
CA ALA A 415 -11.36 15.08 11.02
C ALA A 415 -11.42 13.81 10.17
N TYR A 416 -12.57 13.12 10.20
CA TYR A 416 -12.81 11.89 9.44
C TYR A 416 -14.30 11.57 9.16
N LYS A 417 -15.23 12.16 9.94
CA LYS A 417 -16.67 11.83 9.91
C LYS A 417 -17.40 12.44 8.72
N ASN A 418 -17.25 13.75 8.54
CA ASN A 418 -18.10 14.56 7.66
C ASN A 418 -17.63 14.61 6.20
N SER A 419 -16.45 14.06 5.91
CA SER A 419 -15.85 14.05 4.57
C SER A 419 -14.95 12.83 4.37
N THR A 420 -14.73 12.47 3.10
CA THR A 420 -13.70 11.47 2.72
C THR A 420 -12.28 12.03 2.82
N THR A 421 -12.15 13.35 2.92
CA THR A 421 -10.89 14.01 3.30
C THR A 421 -10.67 13.84 4.79
N ALA A 422 -9.56 13.21 5.15
CA ALA A 422 -9.09 13.11 6.52
C ALA A 422 -8.12 14.25 6.84
N THR A 423 -8.18 14.72 8.09
CA THR A 423 -7.21 15.68 8.65
C THR A 423 -6.50 15.03 9.82
N VAL A 424 -5.18 14.88 9.71
CA VAL A 424 -4.34 14.27 10.73
C VAL A 424 -3.29 15.28 11.18
N GLN A 425 -3.16 15.48 12.48
CA GLN A 425 -2.33 16.53 13.06
C GLN A 425 -1.18 15.97 13.87
N ARG A 426 -0.03 16.65 13.80
CA ARG A 426 1.13 16.36 14.64
C ARG A 426 1.07 17.24 15.88
N LEU A 427 1.04 16.61 17.06
CA LEU A 427 1.10 17.28 18.34
C LEU A 427 2.56 17.62 18.69
N SER A 428 2.80 18.86 19.10
CA SER A 428 4.09 19.25 19.68
C SER A 428 4.16 18.79 21.13
N MET A 429 5.17 17.97 21.46
CA MET A 429 5.38 17.47 22.83
C MET A 429 5.79 18.54 23.84
N SER A 430 6.29 19.69 23.39
CA SER A 430 6.72 20.80 24.25
C SER A 430 5.60 21.79 24.54
N THR A 431 4.85 22.19 23.50
CA THR A 431 3.78 23.20 23.59
C THR A 431 2.40 22.59 23.82
N LEU A 432 2.25 21.28 23.66
CA LEU A 432 0.98 20.54 23.79
C LEU A 432 -0.14 21.06 22.87
N LYS A 433 0.24 21.66 21.73
CA LYS A 433 -0.66 22.06 20.64
C LYS A 433 -0.17 21.53 19.29
N PRO A 434 -1.04 21.42 18.27
CA PRO A 434 -0.64 21.00 16.94
C PRO A 434 0.39 21.95 16.31
N ASN A 435 1.39 21.40 15.62
CA ASN A 435 2.35 22.18 14.83
C ASN A 435 2.40 21.77 13.34
N ALA A 436 1.72 20.68 12.98
CA ALA A 436 1.46 20.32 11.58
C ALA A 436 0.03 19.77 11.42
N SER A 437 -0.61 20.07 10.29
CA SER A 437 -1.91 19.52 9.89
C SER A 437 -1.81 18.97 8.48
N VAL A 438 -2.16 17.71 8.25
CA VAL A 438 -2.03 17.05 6.95
C VAL A 438 -3.41 16.60 6.47
N ASN A 439 -3.84 17.16 5.35
CA ASN A 439 -5.11 16.86 4.72
C ASN A 439 -4.90 15.89 3.54
N PHE A 440 -5.66 14.81 3.47
CA PHE A 440 -5.55 13.85 2.38
C PHE A 440 -6.85 13.06 2.19
N THR A 441 -7.04 12.53 0.98
CA THR A 441 -8.14 11.63 0.66
C THR A 441 -7.56 10.27 0.33
N LEU A 442 -7.98 9.21 1.05
CA LEU A 442 -7.58 7.84 0.70
C LEU A 442 -8.07 7.51 -0.71
N LYS A 443 -9.39 7.55 -0.89
CA LYS A 443 -10.13 7.58 -2.16
C LYS A 443 -11.56 8.04 -1.86
N SER A 444 -12.29 8.49 -2.88
CA SER A 444 -13.66 9.01 -2.75
C SER A 444 -14.71 8.06 -2.12
N THR A 445 -14.38 6.79 -1.92
CA THR A 445 -15.28 5.78 -1.31
C THR A 445 -14.69 5.10 -0.07
N VAL A 446 -13.60 5.63 0.49
CA VAL A 446 -12.96 5.08 1.69
C VAL A 446 -12.61 6.20 2.66
N HIS A 447 -13.21 6.17 3.84
CA HIS A 447 -12.83 7.01 4.97
C HIS A 447 -11.69 6.36 5.76
N MET A 448 -10.81 7.19 6.34
CA MET A 448 -9.75 6.72 7.23
C MET A 448 -10.32 6.11 8.52
N GLY A 449 -11.46 6.62 9.00
CA GLY A 449 -11.97 6.27 10.32
C GLY A 449 -11.25 7.05 11.43
N SER A 450 -11.43 6.59 12.68
CA SER A 450 -11.08 7.34 13.89
C SER A 450 -9.79 6.87 14.59
N VAL A 451 -9.21 5.75 14.15
CA VAL A 451 -8.12 5.08 14.86
C VAL A 451 -6.81 5.10 14.09
N LEU A 452 -5.69 5.22 14.81
CA LEU A 452 -4.35 5.30 14.24
C LEU A 452 -3.35 4.67 15.21
N SER A 453 -2.38 3.92 14.68
CA SER A 453 -1.20 3.50 15.42
C SER A 453 0.02 3.44 14.50
N PHE A 454 1.22 3.28 15.08
CA PHE A 454 2.46 3.08 14.33
C PHE A 454 3.24 1.89 14.88
N ASP A 455 3.90 1.13 14.00
CA ASP A 455 4.87 0.12 14.41
C ASP A 455 6.28 0.71 14.65
N ASN A 456 7.19 -0.14 15.15
CA ASN A 456 8.60 0.21 15.38
C ASN A 456 9.32 0.74 14.13
N SER A 457 8.87 0.35 12.93
CA SER A 457 9.44 0.81 11.65
C SER A 457 8.84 2.14 11.17
N GLY A 458 7.90 2.71 11.93
CA GLY A 458 7.18 3.93 11.59
C GLY A 458 6.11 3.73 10.51
N ASN A 459 5.68 2.49 10.25
CA ASN A 459 4.52 2.26 9.39
C ASN A 459 3.26 2.67 10.16
N ALA A 460 2.40 3.47 9.54
CA ALA A 460 1.11 3.85 10.07
C ALA A 460 0.06 2.76 9.78
N TYR A 461 -0.82 2.52 10.74
CA TYR A 461 -1.93 1.58 10.63
C TYR A 461 -3.24 2.19 11.09
N PHE A 462 -4.31 1.83 10.39
CA PHE A 462 -5.68 2.01 10.84
C PHE A 462 -6.52 0.82 10.38
N TRP A 463 -7.71 0.67 10.95
CA TRP A 463 -8.66 -0.35 10.52
C TRP A 463 -10.05 0.23 10.35
N THR A 464 -10.84 -0.39 9.48
CA THR A 464 -12.26 -0.06 9.29
C THR A 464 -13.10 -1.32 9.24
N GLN A 465 -14.40 -1.17 9.51
CA GLN A 465 -15.37 -2.23 9.28
C GLN A 465 -15.88 -2.20 7.84
N THR A 466 -16.15 -3.37 7.27
CA THR A 466 -16.92 -3.49 6.03
C THR A 466 -18.39 -3.15 6.29
N LYS A 467 -18.86 -2.05 5.70
CA LYS A 467 -20.26 -1.60 5.81
C LYS A 467 -21.17 -2.27 4.78
N SER A 468 -20.69 -2.45 3.55
CA SER A 468 -21.38 -3.19 2.49
C SER A 468 -20.55 -4.42 2.12
N ALA A 469 -21.18 -5.59 2.09
CA ALA A 469 -20.49 -6.86 1.90
C ALA A 469 -19.69 -6.89 0.59
N TRP A 470 -18.50 -7.50 0.65
CA TRP A 470 -17.73 -7.93 -0.51
C TRP A 470 -17.85 -9.45 -0.67
N PRO A 471 -17.49 -10.04 -1.83
CA PRO A 471 -17.61 -11.49 -2.05
C PRO A 471 -16.97 -12.36 -0.96
N THR A 472 -15.91 -11.87 -0.32
CA THR A 472 -15.09 -12.58 0.68
C THR A 472 -15.01 -11.86 2.02
N ALA A 473 -15.75 -10.75 2.18
CA ALA A 473 -15.74 -9.91 3.38
C ALA A 473 -17.18 -9.56 3.78
N PRO A 474 -17.77 -10.27 4.75
CA PRO A 474 -19.13 -9.98 5.21
C PRO A 474 -19.20 -8.61 5.90
N VAL A 475 -20.42 -8.12 6.12
CA VAL A 475 -20.63 -6.93 6.97
C VAL A 475 -20.01 -7.16 8.34
N ASN A 476 -19.43 -6.08 8.88
CA ASN A 476 -18.66 -6.07 10.13
C ASN A 476 -17.32 -6.83 10.08
N SER A 477 -16.80 -7.22 8.91
CA SER A 477 -15.41 -7.70 8.79
C SER A 477 -14.40 -6.55 8.95
N VAL A 478 -13.18 -6.87 9.39
CA VAL A 478 -12.08 -5.90 9.57
C VAL A 478 -11.28 -5.75 8.29
N LYS A 479 -11.00 -4.51 7.90
CA LYS A 479 -10.03 -4.16 6.86
C LYS A 479 -8.84 -3.41 7.46
N PHE A 480 -7.65 -3.94 7.28
CA PHE A 480 -6.41 -3.30 7.71
C PHE A 480 -5.83 -2.43 6.60
N TYR A 481 -5.35 -1.25 6.97
CA TYR A 481 -4.59 -0.38 6.10
C TYR A 481 -3.23 -0.13 6.71
N LYS A 482 -2.19 -0.22 5.86
CA LYS A 482 -0.78 -0.01 6.24
C LYS A 482 -0.18 1.04 5.33
N GLY A 483 0.64 1.93 5.86
CA GLY A 483 1.22 2.99 5.04
C GLY A 483 2.27 3.86 5.72
N THR A 484 2.49 5.01 5.12
CA THR A 484 3.28 6.12 5.66
C THR A 484 2.36 7.31 5.91
N LEU A 485 2.57 7.98 7.03
CA LEU A 485 1.87 9.21 7.40
C LEU A 485 2.90 10.20 7.94
N GLY A 486 2.95 11.39 7.36
CA GLY A 486 3.84 12.45 7.80
C GLY A 486 3.72 13.71 6.94
N VAL A 487 4.49 14.74 7.29
CA VAL A 487 4.46 16.05 6.63
C VAL A 487 5.06 16.10 5.23
N ASN A 488 5.80 15.05 4.83
CA ASN A 488 6.42 14.94 3.50
C ASN A 488 5.66 13.99 2.57
N ARG A 489 4.93 13.03 3.15
CA ARG A 489 4.20 12.01 2.39
C ARG A 489 3.12 11.33 3.21
N VAL A 490 1.97 11.11 2.58
CA VAL A 490 0.92 10.20 3.05
C VAL A 490 0.63 9.18 1.96
N HIS A 491 0.72 7.88 2.28
CA HIS A 491 0.35 6.83 1.32
C HIS A 491 -0.01 5.56 2.06
N PHE A 492 -1.13 4.94 1.70
CA PHE A 492 -1.63 3.72 2.33
C PHE A 492 -1.90 2.62 1.29
N SER A 493 -1.95 1.39 1.76
CA SER A 493 -2.40 0.23 1.01
C SER A 493 -3.37 -0.57 1.87
N LEU A 494 -4.44 -1.05 1.25
CA LEU A 494 -5.28 -2.09 1.85
C LEU A 494 -4.46 -3.37 1.95
N VAL A 495 -4.31 -3.91 3.14
CA VAL A 495 -3.82 -5.28 3.32
C VAL A 495 -4.86 -6.21 2.71
N LYS A 496 -4.47 -7.06 1.75
CA LYS A 496 -5.38 -7.96 1.02
C LYS A 496 -5.87 -9.16 1.82
N GLN A 497 -5.96 -9.00 3.14
CA GLN A 497 -6.48 -9.95 4.09
C GLN A 497 -6.95 -9.19 5.33
N GLY A 498 -8.10 -9.57 5.88
CA GLY A 498 -8.66 -9.01 7.10
C GLY A 498 -9.19 -10.08 8.04
N LEU A 499 -10.06 -9.69 8.95
CA LEU A 499 -10.75 -10.59 9.88
C LEU A 499 -12.22 -10.71 9.50
N SER A 500 -12.82 -11.90 9.62
CA SER A 500 -14.21 -12.15 9.21
C SER A 500 -15.22 -11.36 10.05
N LYS A 501 -14.85 -10.99 11.27
CA LYS A 501 -15.60 -10.14 12.19
C LYS A 501 -14.69 -9.18 12.97
N ALA A 502 -15.19 -7.99 13.27
CA ALA A 502 -14.59 -7.03 14.19
C ALA A 502 -14.82 -7.43 15.66
N PRO A 503 -14.05 -6.87 16.61
CA PRO A 503 -14.24 -7.14 18.04
C PRO A 503 -15.63 -6.73 18.53
N GLY A 504 -16.18 -5.63 18.01
CA GLY A 504 -17.52 -5.15 18.32
C GLY A 504 -18.13 -4.33 17.18
N GLN A 505 -19.15 -3.54 17.50
CA GLN A 505 -19.86 -2.64 16.60
C GLN A 505 -19.30 -1.21 16.61
N VAL A 506 -18.88 -0.69 17.78
CA VAL A 506 -18.36 0.66 17.98
C VAL A 506 -16.84 0.64 17.96
N LEU A 507 -16.27 1.16 16.88
CA LEU A 507 -14.82 1.22 16.68
C LEU A 507 -14.20 2.29 17.59
N GLN A 508 -13.42 1.86 18.58
CA GLN A 508 -12.91 2.72 19.66
C GLN A 508 -11.43 3.03 19.53
N SER A 509 -10.55 2.03 19.43
CA SER A 509 -9.11 2.32 19.31
C SER A 509 -8.33 1.27 18.52
N MET A 510 -7.08 1.63 18.23
CA MET A 510 -6.07 0.73 17.69
C MET A 510 -4.74 1.05 18.35
N SER A 511 -3.99 0.02 18.73
CA SER A 511 -2.65 0.19 19.27
C SER A 511 -1.67 -0.85 18.78
N TYR A 512 -0.40 -0.60 19.03
CA TYR A 512 0.70 -1.48 18.72
C TYR A 512 1.52 -1.68 19.99
N ASN A 513 1.85 -2.93 20.31
CA ASN A 513 2.76 -3.25 21.40
C ASN A 513 4.15 -3.55 20.81
N SER A 514 5.10 -2.69 21.14
CA SER A 514 6.48 -2.74 20.64
C SER A 514 7.27 -3.99 21.08
N ASN A 515 6.85 -4.63 22.18
CA ASN A 515 7.54 -5.78 22.78
C ASN A 515 7.10 -7.11 22.16
N ASN A 516 5.87 -7.21 21.67
CA ASN A 516 5.36 -8.44 21.04
C ASN A 516 5.03 -8.29 19.54
N GLY A 517 5.12 -7.08 19.00
CA GLY A 517 4.91 -6.81 17.58
C GLY A 517 3.46 -6.95 17.10
N ARG A 518 2.49 -6.89 18.02
CA ARG A 518 1.07 -7.10 17.72
C ARG A 518 0.30 -5.80 17.65
N LEU A 519 -0.66 -5.75 16.74
CA LEU A 519 -1.69 -4.74 16.65
C LEU A 519 -2.89 -5.18 17.47
N TYR A 520 -3.47 -4.28 18.25
CA TYR A 520 -4.66 -4.50 19.05
C TYR A 520 -5.80 -3.62 18.53
N LEU A 521 -6.98 -4.21 18.34
CA LEU A 521 -8.19 -3.56 17.86
C LEU A 521 -9.21 -3.60 19.00
N VAL A 522 -9.79 -2.45 19.34
CA VAL A 522 -10.63 -2.29 20.51
C VAL A 522 -12.03 -1.83 20.11
N SER A 523 -13.06 -2.51 20.62
CA SER A 523 -14.47 -2.19 20.37
C SER A 523 -15.40 -2.91 21.36
N ASP A 524 -16.32 -2.18 22.02
CA ASP A 524 -17.39 -2.70 22.91
C ASP A 524 -16.91 -3.78 23.90
N GLU A 525 -15.88 -3.51 24.70
CA GLU A 525 -15.30 -4.49 25.65
C GLU A 525 -14.74 -5.77 25.01
N SER A 526 -14.43 -5.71 23.72
CA SER A 526 -13.76 -6.78 22.98
C SER A 526 -12.45 -6.26 22.39
N ILE A 527 -11.40 -7.07 22.55
CA ILE A 527 -10.07 -6.76 22.04
C ILE A 527 -9.57 -7.92 21.19
N PHE A 528 -9.31 -7.66 19.92
CA PHE A 528 -8.63 -8.61 19.04
C PHE A 528 -7.19 -8.16 18.83
N SER A 529 -6.25 -9.10 18.73
CA SER A 529 -4.87 -8.78 18.37
C SER A 529 -4.32 -9.69 17.28
N VAL A 530 -3.44 -9.13 16.44
CA VAL A 530 -2.76 -9.84 15.33
C VAL A 530 -1.31 -9.41 15.20
N PRO A 531 -0.38 -10.29 14.81
CA PRO A 531 1.01 -9.93 14.58
C PRO A 531 1.17 -9.08 13.31
N ALA A 532 1.75 -7.88 13.43
CA ALA A 532 1.86 -6.91 12.34
C ALA A 532 2.67 -7.45 11.14
N ASN A 533 3.68 -8.27 11.41
CA ASN A 533 4.55 -8.89 10.40
C ASN A 533 3.89 -10.04 9.61
N LYS A 534 2.70 -10.52 10.03
CA LYS A 534 1.92 -11.53 9.31
C LYS A 534 0.67 -10.96 8.63
N LEU A 535 0.41 -9.67 8.69
CA LEU A 535 -0.68 -9.05 7.91
C LEU A 535 -0.58 -9.42 6.43
N GLY A 536 -1.68 -9.93 5.86
CA GLY A 536 -1.74 -10.45 4.48
C GLY A 536 -1.45 -11.95 4.36
N LYS A 537 -1.03 -12.61 5.44
CA LYS A 537 -0.75 -14.05 5.54
C LYS A 537 -1.11 -14.64 6.92
N LEU A 538 -2.05 -14.01 7.62
CA LEU A 538 -2.59 -14.47 8.90
C LEU A 538 -3.31 -15.81 8.73
N SER A 539 -3.22 -16.63 9.76
CA SER A 539 -4.05 -17.81 10.01
C SER A 539 -4.96 -17.57 11.21
N THR A 540 -5.94 -18.45 11.46
CA THR A 540 -6.82 -18.33 12.63
C THR A 540 -6.05 -18.39 13.96
N ALA A 541 -4.95 -19.15 14.02
CA ALA A 541 -4.09 -19.23 15.20
C ALA A 541 -3.34 -17.90 15.50
N ASP A 542 -3.24 -17.00 14.52
CA ASP A 542 -2.61 -15.70 14.72
C ASP A 542 -3.55 -14.66 15.35
N VAL A 543 -4.85 -14.96 15.46
CA VAL A 543 -5.89 -14.03 15.91
C VAL A 543 -6.28 -14.31 17.37
N SER A 544 -5.70 -13.53 18.26
CA SER A 544 -6.01 -13.56 19.69
C SER A 544 -7.22 -12.69 19.98
N ARG A 545 -8.13 -13.15 20.84
CA ARG A 545 -9.42 -12.50 21.10
C ARG A 545 -9.72 -12.53 22.59
N SER A 546 -10.17 -11.42 23.14
CA SER A 546 -10.50 -11.27 24.56
C SER A 546 -11.81 -10.49 24.72
N ASN A 547 -12.72 -10.96 25.57
CA ASN A 547 -13.92 -10.25 25.99
C ASN A 547 -13.87 -9.93 27.49
N PHE A 548 -14.46 -8.79 27.84
CA PHE A 548 -14.58 -8.28 29.19
C PHE A 548 -16.06 -8.01 29.51
N SER A 549 -16.40 -7.73 30.78
CA SER A 549 -17.80 -7.52 31.20
C SER A 549 -17.95 -6.45 32.28
N GLY A 550 -17.43 -5.24 32.03
CA GLY A 550 -17.54 -4.12 32.96
C GLY A 550 -18.60 -3.09 32.58
N LYS A 551 -19.16 -3.18 31.36
CA LYS A 551 -19.97 -2.12 30.74
C LYS A 551 -19.24 -0.76 30.71
N ARG A 552 -17.90 -0.77 30.68
CA ARG A 552 -17.06 0.44 30.63
C ARG A 552 -16.82 0.84 29.18
N GLU A 553 -16.72 2.14 28.91
CA GLU A 553 -16.33 2.63 27.59
C GLU A 553 -14.81 2.61 27.47
N PHE A 554 -14.30 1.87 26.48
CA PHE A 554 -12.86 1.81 26.23
C PHE A 554 -12.49 2.91 25.26
N GLU A 555 -11.68 3.87 25.72
CA GLU A 555 -11.26 5.00 24.88
C GLU A 555 -9.92 4.75 24.21
N GLY A 556 -9.03 4.00 24.86
CA GLY A 556 -7.73 3.66 24.30
C GLY A 556 -7.07 2.50 25.01
N LEU A 557 -6.31 1.69 24.27
CA LEU A 557 -5.33 0.76 24.84
C LEU A 557 -3.95 1.27 24.47
N VAL A 558 -3.11 1.63 25.44
CA VAL A 558 -1.77 2.17 25.19
C VAL A 558 -0.71 1.27 25.82
N TRP A 559 0.39 1.07 25.12
CA TRP A 559 1.54 0.27 25.59
C TRP A 559 2.74 1.17 25.79
N GLN A 560 3.51 0.89 26.84
CA GLN A 560 4.87 1.41 26.95
C GLN A 560 5.74 0.84 25.82
N HIS A 561 6.73 1.62 25.38
CA HIS A 561 7.63 1.27 24.28
C HIS A 561 8.81 0.43 24.75
N THR A 562 9.28 0.65 25.97
CA THR A 562 10.46 0.02 26.59
C THR A 562 10.11 -1.19 27.46
N SER A 563 8.82 -1.40 27.77
CA SER A 563 8.36 -2.54 28.56
C SER A 563 7.03 -3.08 28.03
N ASN A 564 6.70 -4.33 28.35
CA ASN A 564 5.42 -4.96 27.97
C ASN A 564 4.22 -4.46 28.82
N THR A 565 4.34 -3.32 29.50
CA THR A 565 3.28 -2.76 30.33
C THR A 565 2.26 -2.01 29.47
N GLY A 566 0.98 -2.36 29.61
CA GLY A 566 -0.12 -1.71 28.92
C GLY A 566 -1.13 -1.10 29.88
N TYR A 567 -1.87 -0.10 29.39
CA TYR A 567 -2.95 0.55 30.12
C TYR A 567 -4.17 0.73 29.22
N LEU A 568 -5.34 0.38 29.75
CA LEU A 568 -6.63 0.72 29.19
C LEU A 568 -7.07 2.07 29.77
N LEU A 569 -7.42 3.00 28.90
CA LEU A 569 -8.06 4.27 29.20
C LEU A 569 -9.57 4.08 29.11
N THR A 570 -10.28 4.44 30.17
CA THR A 570 -11.75 4.45 30.19
C THR A 570 -12.28 5.85 30.52
N ASN A 571 -13.52 6.13 30.10
CA ASN A 571 -14.25 7.32 30.49
C ASN A 571 -15.30 6.99 31.58
N LYS A 572 -16.23 7.94 31.86
CA LYS A 572 -17.36 7.76 32.80
C LYS A 572 -16.88 7.24 34.16
N GLY A 573 -16.07 8.07 34.81
CA GLY A 573 -15.10 7.65 35.82
C GLY A 573 -13.71 7.49 35.20
N PRO A 574 -13.12 8.58 34.66
CA PRO A 574 -11.83 8.53 33.98
C PRO A 574 -10.74 7.85 34.82
N GLU A 575 -10.12 6.83 34.25
CA GLU A 575 -9.00 6.13 34.87
C GLU A 575 -8.10 5.48 33.82
N LEU A 576 -6.90 5.12 34.26
CA LEU A 576 -6.05 4.16 33.57
C LEU A 576 -6.10 2.85 34.34
N MET A 577 -6.36 1.75 33.63
CA MET A 577 -6.33 0.41 34.17
C MET A 577 -5.15 -0.36 33.58
N LYS A 578 -4.24 -0.84 34.42
CA LYS A 578 -3.07 -1.62 34.00
C LYS A 578 -3.51 -2.98 33.45
N VAL A 579 -2.91 -3.41 32.34
CA VAL A 579 -3.00 -4.78 31.84
C VAL A 579 -2.27 -5.71 32.80
N VAL A 580 -2.96 -6.73 33.30
CA VAL A 580 -2.41 -7.74 34.21
C VAL A 580 -2.58 -9.10 33.56
N ALA A 581 -1.47 -9.77 33.25
CA ALA A 581 -1.50 -11.14 32.73
C ALA A 581 -2.13 -12.09 33.76
N ASN A 582 -2.95 -13.03 33.28
CA ASN A 582 -3.55 -14.07 34.12
C ASN A 582 -2.59 -15.22 34.38
#